data_AF-A0A7C7MVH8-F1
#
_entry.id   AF-A0A7C7MVH8-F1
#
_cell.length_a   1.000
_cell.length_b   1.000
_cell.length_c   1.000
_cell.angle_alpha   90.00
_cell.angle_beta   90.00
_cell.angle_gamma   90.00
#
_symmetry.space_group_name_H-M   'P 1'
#
loop_
_entity.id
_entity.type
_entity.pdbx_description
1 polymer ?
#
loop_
_entity_poly.entity_id
_entity_poly.type
_entity_poly.pdbx_seq_one_letter_code
_entity_poly.pdbx_strand_id
1 'polypeptide(L)'
;MLKYVFLLIGIGSFAQVGINTNDPKGSLHIESINNMGLVLPRVSNLDLVTDGQGGPPEEGTMIFNTSIPATCFYQNSKWVCIEEDASGNPIFVDQVSCTTTATYIKASNTDSQDSFSRVLSVSNDGLTLAVGATGDDSNASGINGNQSNNSLLNSGVVYIFSKVSGNWVQQAYIKASNPGAQDFFAISLSLSGDGNTLAVGAIGEDSNAIGINGNQFNNSSQDSGAVYVFHRSGSNWSQQAYIKSSNSQTLDFFGRDVSLSYNGDVLAVGADGEDSNATGINGSQSNNSAQGAGAVYIFNRNGSSWSQTTYIKASNPNVVDQFGDYLDIDDAGTTLLVGAANEDSSAVGINGNQVDNSALSSGAAYVFYHNGSGWAQEAYLKASNTEANDQFGFGVSVSGNGNVVAIGATGEDSDTTTINGDQFNNGAVDSGAIYIFTRTVGVWSQEAYVKSSNSNQYDDLGYSLALSYDGTTLLTGTYGEDGDGIGLCATDNNNANRAGAAYLFKKQGGEWSEKLYIKATNSEVVDEFGFSCDMTPNGSTMVIGAHNEGSNAIGINGDQTNNLSPASGAVYVFEN
;
A
#
# COMPACT_ATOMS: atom_id res chain seq x y z
N MET A 1 16.94 -12.22 -42.93
CA MET A 1 17.93 -11.73 -43.92
C MET A 1 19.09 -11.15 -43.12
N LEU A 2 20.14 -11.94 -42.84
CA LEU A 2 21.30 -11.45 -42.08
C LEU A 2 22.06 -10.43 -42.93
N LYS A 3 22.20 -9.20 -42.42
CA LYS A 3 23.10 -8.20 -42.96
C LYS A 3 24.26 -8.04 -41.98
N TYR A 4 25.41 -8.62 -42.31
CA TYR A 4 26.68 -8.24 -41.70
C TYR A 4 27.22 -7.03 -42.45
N VAL A 5 27.81 -6.09 -41.72
CA VAL A 5 28.60 -4.97 -42.29
C VAL A 5 30.03 -5.14 -41.78
N PHE A 6 30.98 -5.28 -42.71
CA PHE A 6 32.41 -5.36 -42.40
C PHE A 6 32.99 -3.96 -42.20
N LEU A 7 33.95 -3.83 -41.28
CA LEU A 7 34.74 -2.63 -41.07
C LEU A 7 36.23 -2.95 -41.31
N LEU A 8 36.87 -2.23 -42.23
CA LEU A 8 38.32 -2.26 -42.41
C LEU A 8 38.99 -1.22 -41.51
N ILE A 9 40.06 -1.62 -40.83
CA ILE A 9 40.80 -0.79 -39.89
C ILE A 9 42.19 -0.51 -40.47
N GLY A 10 42.49 0.76 -40.72
CA GLY A 10 43.83 1.26 -41.04
C GLY A 10 44.58 1.70 -39.78
N ILE A 11 45.89 1.48 -39.76
CA ILE A 11 46.77 1.62 -38.59
C ILE A 11 47.21 3.08 -38.40
N GLY A 12 46.87 3.68 -37.24
CA GLY A 12 47.61 4.82 -36.68
C GLY A 12 46.79 5.93 -36.01
N SER A 13 46.54 5.78 -34.68
CA SER A 13 46.33 6.83 -33.63
C SER A 13 45.14 7.83 -33.81
N PHE A 14 44.36 8.31 -32.83
CA PHE A 14 44.17 8.22 -31.38
C PHE A 14 42.64 8.35 -31.11
N ALA A 15 42.13 7.90 -29.96
CA ALA A 15 40.74 8.15 -29.53
C ALA A 15 40.68 9.30 -28.52
N GLN A 16 39.86 10.31 -28.80
CA GLN A 16 39.30 11.24 -27.84
C GLN A 16 37.80 11.39 -28.15
N VAL A 17 36.96 11.29 -27.11
CA VAL A 17 35.52 11.50 -27.18
C VAL A 17 35.25 12.98 -26.88
N GLY A 18 34.52 13.67 -27.75
CA GLY A 18 34.22 15.09 -27.62
C GLY A 18 32.82 15.44 -28.14
N ILE A 19 32.11 16.17 -27.30
CA ILE A 19 30.76 16.74 -27.43
C ILE A 19 30.74 17.86 -28.51
N ASN A 20 29.56 18.09 -29.13
CA ASN A 20 29.21 18.97 -30.27
C ASN A 20 29.34 18.39 -31.70
N THR A 21 28.56 17.35 -32.03
CA THR A 21 28.27 16.96 -33.42
C THR A 21 26.84 16.44 -33.57
N ASN A 22 26.20 16.73 -34.72
CA ASN A 22 24.76 16.59 -34.99
C ASN A 22 24.33 15.23 -35.59
N ASP A 23 25.14 14.17 -35.53
CA ASP A 23 24.68 12.82 -35.90
C ASP A 23 25.47 11.71 -35.15
N PRO A 24 24.95 11.18 -34.03
CA PRO A 24 25.60 10.14 -33.20
C PRO A 24 25.31 8.73 -33.75
N LYS A 25 25.82 7.63 -33.15
CA LYS A 25 25.10 6.36 -32.79
C LYS A 25 26.06 5.24 -32.31
N GLY A 26 25.69 4.55 -31.21
CA GLY A 26 26.07 3.15 -30.94
C GLY A 26 26.22 2.75 -29.46
N SER A 27 25.40 1.80 -28.98
CA SER A 27 25.48 1.14 -27.67
C SER A 27 26.44 -0.05 -27.69
N LEU A 28 27.05 -0.36 -26.55
CA LEU A 28 28.10 -1.35 -26.37
C LEU A 28 27.57 -2.59 -25.61
N HIS A 29 27.75 -3.77 -26.19
CA HIS A 29 27.57 -5.07 -25.54
C HIS A 29 28.94 -5.74 -25.43
N ILE A 30 29.43 -6.08 -24.23
CA ILE A 30 30.73 -6.73 -24.01
C ILE A 30 30.52 -8.10 -23.38
N GLU A 31 30.60 -9.17 -24.18
CA GLU A 31 31.09 -10.46 -23.67
C GLU A 31 32.63 -10.45 -23.74
N SER A 32 33.30 -10.46 -22.57
CA SER A 32 34.75 -10.47 -22.50
C SER A 32 35.29 -11.89 -22.38
N ILE A 33 35.85 -12.43 -23.46
CA ILE A 33 36.62 -13.68 -23.44
C ILE A 33 38.12 -13.48 -23.18
N ASN A 34 38.61 -12.23 -23.10
CA ASN A 34 40.05 -11.91 -23.14
C ASN A 34 40.52 -10.82 -22.13
N ASN A 35 39.80 -10.52 -21.04
CA ASN A 35 40.20 -9.55 -20.01
C ASN A 35 40.50 -8.11 -20.52
N MET A 36 39.82 -7.69 -21.59
CA MET A 36 39.74 -6.26 -21.94
C MET A 36 38.29 -5.80 -21.69
N GLY A 37 38.12 -4.81 -20.83
CA GLY A 37 36.82 -4.27 -20.46
C GLY A 37 36.91 -2.78 -20.17
N LEU A 38 35.81 -2.07 -20.47
CA LEU A 38 35.58 -0.71 -19.99
C LEU A 38 35.09 -0.81 -18.54
N VAL A 39 35.81 -0.19 -17.60
CA VAL A 39 35.37 -0.11 -16.20
C VAL A 39 34.63 1.21 -16.02
N LEU A 40 33.33 1.12 -15.74
CA LEU A 40 32.55 2.29 -15.31
C LEU A 40 32.83 2.57 -13.82
N PRO A 41 32.88 3.85 -13.40
CA PRO A 41 32.81 4.18 -11.99
C PRO A 41 31.53 3.57 -11.39
N ARG A 42 31.62 3.10 -10.15
CA ARG A 42 30.52 2.41 -9.47
C ARG A 42 30.06 3.26 -8.29
N VAL A 43 28.77 3.54 -8.22
CA VAL A 43 28.15 4.26 -7.10
C VAL A 43 26.92 3.51 -6.63
N SER A 44 26.58 3.63 -5.37
CA SER A 44 25.30 3.16 -4.83
C SER A 44 24.24 4.26 -4.82
N ASN A 45 24.64 5.52 -5.03
CA ASN A 45 23.74 6.66 -5.08
C ASN A 45 24.22 7.61 -6.19
N LEU A 46 23.33 7.86 -7.15
CA LEU A 46 23.57 8.74 -8.30
C LEU A 46 23.64 10.23 -7.91
N ASP A 47 23.03 10.62 -6.78
CA ASP A 47 23.05 11.99 -6.27
C ASP A 47 24.43 12.40 -5.73
N LEU A 48 25.29 11.43 -5.45
CA LEU A 48 26.69 11.67 -5.04
C LEU A 48 27.60 11.97 -6.23
N VAL A 49 27.10 11.84 -7.45
CA VAL A 49 27.88 12.12 -8.66
C VAL A 49 27.77 13.60 -8.95
N THR A 50 28.91 14.27 -8.97
CA THR A 50 29.01 15.71 -9.29
C THR A 50 30.01 15.92 -10.43
N ASP A 51 29.96 17.09 -11.05
CA ASP A 51 31.04 17.56 -11.91
C ASP A 51 32.33 17.85 -11.10
N GLY A 52 33.40 18.28 -11.80
CA GLY A 52 34.68 18.65 -11.19
C GLY A 52 34.66 19.93 -10.36
N GLN A 53 33.54 20.64 -10.28
CA GLN A 53 33.32 21.87 -9.50
C GLN A 53 32.30 21.66 -8.36
N GLY A 54 31.75 20.46 -8.20
CA GLY A 54 30.73 20.13 -7.20
C GLY A 54 29.30 20.47 -7.63
N GLY A 55 29.06 20.78 -8.90
CA GLY A 55 27.75 20.94 -9.52
C GLY A 55 27.17 19.62 -10.07
N PRO A 56 26.00 19.65 -10.73
CA PRO A 56 25.41 18.47 -11.36
C PRO A 56 26.36 17.81 -12.37
N PRO A 57 26.24 16.49 -12.62
CA PRO A 57 27.04 15.82 -13.64
C PRO A 57 26.91 16.48 -15.02
N GLU A 58 27.94 16.35 -15.86
CA GLU A 58 27.88 16.80 -17.24
C GLU A 58 27.05 15.84 -18.10
N GLU A 59 26.39 16.37 -19.13
CA GLU A 59 25.64 15.58 -20.12
C GLU A 59 26.53 14.51 -20.77
N GLY A 60 26.02 13.27 -20.82
CA GLY A 60 26.76 12.10 -21.29
C GLY A 60 27.60 11.39 -20.21
N THR A 61 27.56 11.83 -18.95
CA THR A 61 28.21 11.10 -17.85
C THR A 61 27.63 9.69 -17.76
N MET A 62 28.52 8.68 -17.71
CA MET A 62 28.14 7.27 -17.58
C MET A 62 28.63 6.70 -16.26
N ILE A 63 27.76 6.00 -15.55
CA ILE A 63 28.11 5.36 -14.29
C ILE A 63 27.38 4.03 -14.13
N PHE A 64 27.95 3.10 -13.38
CA PHE A 64 27.26 1.88 -12.99
C PHE A 64 26.66 2.07 -11.60
N ASN A 65 25.32 2.07 -11.52
CA ASN A 65 24.64 2.07 -10.24
C ASN A 65 24.70 0.65 -9.67
N THR A 66 25.04 0.54 -8.39
CA THR A 66 25.18 -0.74 -7.70
C THR A 66 23.97 -1.10 -6.84
N SER A 67 23.11 -0.12 -6.54
CA SER A 67 21.85 -0.32 -5.83
C SER A 67 20.77 -0.86 -6.76
N ILE A 68 20.75 -0.37 -7.99
CA ILE A 68 20.09 -0.99 -9.14
C ILE A 68 21.20 -1.38 -10.12
N PRO A 69 21.55 -2.68 -10.28
CA PRO A 69 22.71 -3.12 -11.08
C PRO A 69 22.55 -2.81 -12.58
N ALA A 70 22.66 -1.52 -12.89
CA ALA A 70 22.26 -0.90 -14.15
C ALA A 70 23.31 0.12 -14.58
N THR A 71 23.44 0.28 -15.89
CA THR A 71 24.27 1.32 -16.48
C THR A 71 23.45 2.59 -16.67
N CYS A 72 23.86 3.67 -16.03
CA CYS A 72 23.15 4.94 -16.04
C CYS A 72 23.89 6.01 -16.85
N PHE A 73 23.11 6.84 -17.54
CA PHE A 73 23.55 7.93 -18.39
C PHE A 73 22.92 9.22 -17.89
N TYR A 74 23.72 10.27 -17.68
CA TYR A 74 23.18 11.58 -17.40
C TYR A 74 22.82 12.27 -18.72
N GLN A 75 21.54 12.50 -18.95
CA GLN A 75 20.97 13.04 -20.18
C GLN A 75 19.81 13.98 -19.87
N ASN A 76 19.73 15.14 -20.54
CA ASN A 76 18.67 16.14 -20.35
C ASN A 76 18.49 16.52 -18.87
N SER A 77 19.60 16.70 -18.16
CA SER A 77 19.68 17.05 -16.75
C SER A 77 19.07 16.02 -15.79
N LYS A 78 19.03 14.75 -16.19
CA LYS A 78 18.59 13.64 -15.33
C LYS A 78 19.35 12.35 -15.62
N TRP A 79 19.32 11.40 -14.69
CA TRP A 79 19.81 10.06 -14.92
C TRP A 79 18.80 9.20 -15.68
N VAL A 80 19.30 8.42 -16.64
CA VAL A 80 18.54 7.41 -17.39
C VAL A 80 19.31 6.11 -17.27
N CYS A 81 18.72 5.10 -16.65
CA CYS A 81 19.39 3.82 -16.40
C CYS A 81 18.88 2.72 -17.34
N ILE A 82 19.79 1.81 -17.71
CA ILE A 82 19.52 0.64 -18.53
C ILE A 82 20.00 -0.59 -17.78
N GLU A 83 19.11 -1.57 -17.60
CA GLU A 83 19.42 -2.89 -17.04
C GLU A 83 19.16 -3.99 -18.09
N GLU A 84 19.46 -5.23 -17.72
CA GLU A 84 19.14 -6.40 -18.52
C GLU A 84 17.93 -7.12 -17.91
N ASP A 85 16.93 -7.45 -18.74
CA ASP A 85 15.84 -8.33 -18.33
C ASP A 85 16.34 -9.77 -18.09
N ALA A 86 15.46 -10.65 -17.58
CA ALA A 86 15.80 -12.06 -17.33
C ALA A 86 16.23 -12.85 -18.58
N SER A 87 15.99 -12.30 -19.78
CA SER A 87 16.39 -12.86 -21.07
C SER A 87 17.67 -12.23 -21.63
N GLY A 88 18.27 -11.27 -20.91
CA GLY A 88 19.47 -10.54 -21.32
C GLY A 88 19.21 -9.39 -22.30
N ASN A 89 17.96 -8.91 -22.43
CA ASN A 89 17.66 -7.75 -23.28
C ASN A 89 17.83 -6.44 -22.51
N PRO A 90 18.42 -5.40 -23.12
CA PRO A 90 18.53 -4.10 -22.49
C PRO A 90 17.15 -3.43 -22.36
N ILE A 91 16.77 -3.07 -21.14
CA ILE A 91 15.54 -2.34 -20.81
C ILE A 91 15.87 -1.04 -20.07
N PHE A 92 15.14 0.03 -20.35
CA PHE A 92 15.25 1.25 -19.56
C PHE A 92 14.58 1.02 -18.21
N VAL A 93 15.29 1.29 -17.13
CA VAL A 93 14.78 1.20 -15.75
C VAL A 93 13.53 2.09 -15.54
N ASP A 94 13.36 3.11 -16.41
CA ASP A 94 12.26 4.08 -16.34
C ASP A 94 11.14 3.85 -17.37
N GLN A 95 11.30 2.93 -18.33
CA GLN A 95 10.21 2.57 -19.23
C GLN A 95 9.43 1.43 -18.59
N VAL A 96 8.33 1.77 -17.92
CA VAL A 96 7.37 0.74 -17.56
C VAL A 96 6.72 0.25 -18.85
N SER A 97 6.77 -1.06 -19.08
CA SER A 97 6.18 -1.65 -20.28
C SER A 97 4.65 -1.59 -20.19
N CYS A 98 4.03 -0.88 -21.14
CA CYS A 98 2.56 -0.87 -21.27
C CYS A 98 2.01 -2.19 -21.86
N THR A 99 2.86 -3.20 -22.11
CA THR A 99 2.45 -4.47 -22.75
C THR A 99 2.15 -5.58 -21.75
N THR A 100 2.40 -5.36 -20.45
CA THR A 100 2.10 -6.35 -19.42
C THR A 100 0.59 -6.55 -19.29
N THR A 101 0.13 -7.79 -19.46
CA THR A 101 -1.26 -8.17 -19.26
C THR A 101 -1.51 -8.54 -17.81
N ALA A 102 -2.60 -8.06 -17.22
CA ALA A 102 -2.98 -8.42 -15.86
C ALA A 102 -3.38 -9.91 -15.77
N THR A 103 -3.00 -10.58 -14.68
CA THR A 103 -3.70 -11.80 -14.26
C THR A 103 -4.97 -11.38 -13.53
N TYR A 104 -6.12 -11.85 -14.02
CA TYR A 104 -7.41 -11.63 -13.38
C TYR A 104 -7.72 -12.76 -12.42
N ILE A 105 -8.03 -12.43 -11.17
CA ILE A 105 -8.28 -13.38 -10.08
C ILE A 105 -9.65 -13.12 -9.47
N LYS A 106 -10.41 -14.20 -9.31
CA LYS A 106 -11.76 -14.23 -8.76
C LYS A 106 -11.88 -15.31 -7.69
N ALA A 107 -12.80 -15.13 -6.76
CA ALA A 107 -13.13 -16.13 -5.76
C ALA A 107 -13.56 -17.47 -6.40
N SER A 108 -13.44 -18.58 -5.65
CA SER A 108 -13.95 -19.89 -6.08
C SER A 108 -15.48 -20.00 -6.03
N ASN A 109 -16.12 -19.15 -5.23
CA ASN A 109 -17.55 -19.09 -4.96
C ASN A 109 -17.98 -17.62 -5.08
N THR A 110 -18.14 -17.17 -6.31
CA THR A 110 -18.49 -15.79 -6.63
C THR A 110 -19.97 -15.55 -6.39
N ASP A 111 -20.34 -15.11 -5.19
CA ASP A 111 -21.70 -14.68 -4.87
C ASP A 111 -21.82 -13.15 -4.92
N SER A 112 -23.02 -12.66 -5.21
CA SER A 112 -23.28 -11.22 -5.26
C SER A 112 -23.11 -10.58 -3.88
N GLN A 113 -22.49 -9.40 -3.84
CA GLN A 113 -22.20 -8.62 -2.62
C GLN A 113 -21.14 -9.22 -1.68
N ASP A 114 -20.44 -10.27 -2.08
CA ASP A 114 -19.30 -10.79 -1.29
C ASP A 114 -18.16 -9.77 -1.17
N SER A 115 -18.06 -8.84 -2.13
CA SER A 115 -17.02 -7.80 -2.19
C SER A 115 -15.60 -8.36 -2.11
N PHE A 116 -15.31 -9.44 -2.86
CA PHE A 116 -13.96 -9.96 -2.99
C PHE A 116 -13.00 -8.85 -3.44
N SER A 117 -11.82 -8.75 -2.80
CA SER A 117 -10.84 -7.67 -2.95
C SER A 117 -11.14 -6.37 -2.22
N ARG A 118 -12.11 -6.33 -1.31
CA ARG A 118 -12.30 -5.17 -0.42
C ARG A 118 -11.03 -4.83 0.35
N VAL A 119 -10.27 -5.85 0.76
CA VAL A 119 -8.92 -5.75 1.32
C VAL A 119 -8.04 -6.85 0.72
N LEU A 120 -6.75 -6.58 0.54
CA LEU A 120 -5.78 -7.53 0.01
C LEU A 120 -4.37 -7.27 0.54
N SER A 121 -3.51 -8.28 0.48
CA SER A 121 -2.08 -8.15 0.80
C SER A 121 -1.24 -9.22 0.09
N VAL A 122 -0.09 -8.82 -0.46
CA VAL A 122 0.86 -9.70 -1.17
C VAL A 122 2.14 -9.87 -0.35
N SER A 123 2.68 -11.09 -0.31
CA SER A 123 3.97 -11.33 0.34
C SER A 123 5.12 -10.66 -0.43
N ASN A 124 6.21 -10.33 0.27
CA ASN A 124 7.32 -9.58 -0.32
C ASN A 124 7.99 -10.31 -1.50
N ASP A 125 7.91 -11.64 -1.55
CA ASP A 125 8.40 -12.46 -2.65
C ASP A 125 7.45 -12.53 -3.86
N GLY A 126 6.24 -11.95 -3.75
CA GLY A 126 5.20 -11.96 -4.78
C GLY A 126 4.56 -13.35 -4.99
N LEU A 127 4.76 -14.30 -4.08
CA LEU A 127 4.31 -15.69 -4.26
C LEU A 127 3.04 -16.05 -3.50
N THR A 128 2.63 -15.25 -2.52
CA THR A 128 1.40 -15.47 -1.75
C THR A 128 0.55 -14.20 -1.76
N LEU A 129 -0.74 -14.35 -2.02
CA LEU A 129 -1.70 -13.25 -2.03
C LEU A 129 -2.88 -13.64 -1.12
N ALA A 130 -3.20 -12.78 -0.16
CA ALA A 130 -4.40 -12.87 0.65
C ALA A 130 -5.43 -11.85 0.15
N VAL A 131 -6.68 -12.28 -0.02
CA VAL A 131 -7.77 -11.43 -0.51
C VAL A 131 -9.00 -11.62 0.38
N GLY A 132 -9.49 -10.53 0.97
CA GLY A 132 -10.70 -10.51 1.77
C GLY A 132 -11.96 -10.38 0.93
N ALA A 133 -13.03 -11.03 1.37
CA ALA A 133 -14.40 -10.81 0.91
C ALA A 133 -15.28 -10.66 2.16
N THR A 134 -15.42 -9.43 2.63
CA THR A 134 -16.07 -9.12 3.91
C THR A 134 -17.58 -9.39 3.88
N GLY A 135 -18.19 -9.38 2.69
CA GLY A 135 -19.61 -9.65 2.49
C GLY A 135 -19.96 -11.13 2.35
N ASP A 136 -18.98 -12.05 2.40
CA ASP A 136 -19.25 -13.50 2.30
C ASP A 136 -20.20 -13.96 3.41
N ASP A 137 -21.29 -14.59 2.99
CA ASP A 137 -22.41 -15.03 3.85
C ASP A 137 -22.28 -16.50 4.31
N SER A 138 -21.24 -17.21 3.87
CA SER A 138 -21.08 -18.63 4.13
C SER A 138 -20.95 -18.91 5.62
N ASN A 139 -21.68 -19.91 6.12
CA ASN A 139 -21.61 -20.32 7.52
C ASN A 139 -20.43 -21.26 7.82
N ALA A 140 -19.50 -21.45 6.88
CA ALA A 140 -18.32 -22.28 7.10
C ALA A 140 -17.49 -21.72 8.27
N SER A 141 -16.72 -22.57 8.95
CA SER A 141 -15.83 -22.15 10.03
C SER A 141 -14.43 -22.71 9.82
N GLY A 142 -13.42 -21.97 10.29
CA GLY A 142 -12.03 -22.35 10.15
C GLY A 142 -11.57 -22.40 8.69
N ILE A 143 -10.79 -23.42 8.35
CA ILE A 143 -10.04 -23.46 7.08
C ILE A 143 -10.61 -24.54 6.16
N ASN A 144 -10.86 -24.17 4.91
CA ASN A 144 -11.39 -25.02 3.85
C ASN A 144 -12.71 -25.70 4.24
N GLY A 145 -13.58 -24.98 4.96
CA GLY A 145 -14.92 -25.42 5.30
C GLY A 145 -15.87 -25.45 4.10
N ASN A 146 -17.07 -26.01 4.28
CA ASN A 146 -18.09 -26.08 3.21
C ASN A 146 -18.71 -24.70 2.96
N GLN A 147 -18.53 -24.18 1.75
CA GLN A 147 -18.93 -22.84 1.32
C GLN A 147 -20.39 -22.75 0.85
N SER A 148 -21.14 -23.85 0.82
CA SER A 148 -22.43 -23.90 0.11
C SER A 148 -23.62 -23.30 0.86
N ASN A 149 -23.45 -22.85 2.10
CA ASN A 149 -24.56 -22.42 2.94
C ASN A 149 -24.40 -20.97 3.40
N ASN A 150 -25.05 -20.08 2.67
CA ASN A 150 -24.97 -18.62 2.86
C ASN A 150 -26.03 -18.12 3.85
N SER A 151 -26.09 -18.73 5.04
CA SER A 151 -27.08 -18.38 6.06
C SER A 151 -26.55 -17.41 7.13
N LEU A 152 -25.28 -17.00 7.04
CA LEU A 152 -24.58 -16.23 8.06
C LEU A 152 -24.09 -14.90 7.49
N LEU A 153 -25.03 -13.95 7.43
CA LEU A 153 -24.87 -12.64 6.79
C LEU A 153 -23.54 -11.95 7.16
N ASN A 154 -22.76 -11.51 6.16
CA ASN A 154 -21.52 -10.75 6.31
C ASN A 154 -20.56 -11.34 7.35
N SER A 155 -20.44 -12.67 7.37
CA SER A 155 -19.51 -13.35 8.27
C SER A 155 -18.08 -13.32 7.76
N GLY A 156 -17.89 -13.03 6.48
CA GLY A 156 -16.62 -12.67 5.86
C GLY A 156 -15.62 -13.81 5.70
N VAL A 157 -14.64 -13.64 4.81
CA VAL A 157 -13.64 -14.68 4.50
C VAL A 157 -12.35 -14.10 3.93
N VAL A 158 -11.23 -14.82 4.09
CA VAL A 158 -9.99 -14.63 3.32
C VAL A 158 -9.74 -15.80 2.37
N TYR A 159 -9.46 -15.49 1.11
CA TYR A 159 -8.91 -16.43 0.13
C TYR A 159 -7.40 -16.28 0.05
N ILE A 160 -6.68 -17.41 0.08
CA ILE A 160 -5.22 -17.42 -0.13
C ILE A 160 -4.94 -17.98 -1.52
N PHE A 161 -4.23 -17.21 -2.32
CA PHE A 161 -3.67 -17.63 -3.59
C PHE A 161 -2.15 -17.81 -3.45
N SER A 162 -1.59 -18.77 -4.16
CA SER A 162 -0.15 -18.99 -4.23
C SER A 162 0.30 -19.14 -5.67
N LYS A 163 1.48 -18.61 -5.98
CA LYS A 163 2.07 -18.70 -7.31
C LYS A 163 2.87 -19.99 -7.43
N VAL A 164 2.38 -20.92 -8.25
CA VAL A 164 2.99 -22.24 -8.48
C VAL A 164 3.39 -22.34 -9.95
N SER A 165 4.70 -22.50 -10.21
CA SER A 165 5.24 -22.55 -11.58
C SER A 165 4.79 -21.37 -12.46
N GLY A 166 4.81 -20.16 -11.89
CA GLY A 166 4.42 -18.92 -12.58
C GLY A 166 2.91 -18.66 -12.66
N ASN A 167 2.06 -19.58 -12.18
CA ASN A 167 0.60 -19.43 -12.25
C ASN A 167 -0.01 -19.32 -10.85
N TRP A 168 -0.95 -18.39 -10.69
CA TRP A 168 -1.72 -18.28 -9.45
C TRP A 168 -2.69 -19.46 -9.32
N VAL A 169 -2.79 -20.01 -8.10
CA VAL A 169 -3.77 -21.02 -7.73
C VAL A 169 -4.32 -20.72 -6.34
N GLN A 170 -5.60 -20.96 -6.11
CA GLN A 170 -6.16 -20.86 -4.76
C GLN A 170 -5.62 -22.00 -3.89
N GLN A 171 -4.97 -21.64 -2.78
CA GLN A 171 -4.38 -22.54 -1.80
C GLN A 171 -5.32 -22.79 -0.62
N ALA A 172 -6.05 -21.76 -0.16
CA ALA A 172 -6.92 -21.88 1.01
C ALA A 172 -8.13 -20.94 0.96
N TYR A 173 -9.15 -21.30 1.75
CA TYR A 173 -10.32 -20.52 2.13
C TYR A 173 -10.34 -20.46 3.65
N ILE A 174 -10.27 -19.26 4.24
CA ILE A 174 -10.05 -19.07 5.69
C ILE A 174 -11.17 -18.20 6.27
N LYS A 175 -11.91 -18.74 7.23
CA LYS A 175 -12.86 -18.02 8.07
C LYS A 175 -12.42 -18.03 9.53
N ALA A 176 -13.02 -17.16 10.34
CA ALA A 176 -12.97 -17.26 11.79
C ALA A 176 -13.36 -18.67 12.26
N SER A 177 -12.82 -19.11 13.41
CA SER A 177 -13.22 -20.40 14.01
C SER A 177 -14.58 -20.35 14.70
N ASN A 178 -15.12 -19.16 14.94
CA ASN A 178 -16.42 -18.86 15.54
C ASN A 178 -17.15 -17.80 14.71
N PRO A 179 -17.41 -18.03 13.43
CA PRO A 179 -18.03 -17.01 12.58
C PRO A 179 -19.40 -16.65 13.13
N GLY A 180 -19.63 -15.36 13.35
CA GLY A 180 -20.93 -14.75 13.65
C GLY A 180 -21.49 -13.99 12.43
N ALA A 181 -22.78 -13.71 12.48
CA ALA A 181 -23.41 -12.83 11.49
C ALA A 181 -22.98 -11.40 11.79
N GLN A 182 -22.58 -10.65 10.75
CA GLN A 182 -22.09 -9.28 10.85
C GLN A 182 -20.79 -9.14 11.66
N ASP A 183 -20.02 -10.21 11.83
CA ASP A 183 -18.67 -10.12 12.41
C ASP A 183 -17.70 -9.38 11.48
N PHE A 184 -18.01 -9.30 10.17
CA PHE A 184 -17.20 -8.66 9.14
C PHE A 184 -15.74 -9.14 9.16
N PHE A 185 -15.52 -10.45 9.26
CA PHE A 185 -14.18 -11.02 9.15
C PHE A 185 -13.56 -10.64 7.80
N ALA A 186 -12.27 -10.30 7.79
CA ALA A 186 -11.57 -9.74 6.64
C ALA A 186 -12.08 -8.36 6.22
N ILE A 187 -12.47 -7.53 7.20
CA ILE A 187 -12.56 -6.07 7.00
C ILE A 187 -11.16 -5.45 6.85
N SER A 188 -10.18 -6.02 7.55
CA SER A 188 -8.75 -5.70 7.47
C SER A 188 -7.94 -7.00 7.48
N LEU A 189 -6.79 -7.00 6.81
CA LEU A 189 -5.84 -8.11 6.85
C LEU A 189 -4.43 -7.62 6.59
N SER A 190 -3.45 -8.38 7.06
CA SER A 190 -2.03 -8.16 6.74
C SER A 190 -1.30 -9.50 6.69
N LEU A 191 -0.44 -9.66 5.67
CA LEU A 191 0.36 -10.85 5.44
C LEU A 191 1.83 -10.54 5.72
N SER A 192 2.54 -11.42 6.45
CA SER A 192 3.98 -11.28 6.66
C SER A 192 4.75 -11.39 5.34
N GLY A 193 5.95 -10.83 5.29
CA GLY A 193 6.75 -10.78 4.07
C GLY A 193 7.17 -12.15 3.53
N ASP A 194 7.19 -13.19 4.37
CA ASP A 194 7.40 -14.58 3.96
C ASP A 194 6.11 -15.33 3.56
N GLY A 195 4.96 -14.65 3.62
CA GLY A 195 3.65 -15.18 3.30
C GLY A 195 3.10 -16.21 4.27
N ASN A 196 3.70 -16.40 5.45
CA ASN A 196 3.34 -17.50 6.36
C ASN A 196 2.57 -17.08 7.61
N THR A 197 2.43 -15.79 7.89
CA THR A 197 1.61 -15.30 9.01
C THR A 197 0.60 -14.31 8.47
N LEU A 198 -0.67 -14.54 8.77
CA LEU A 198 -1.78 -13.70 8.34
C LEU A 198 -2.52 -13.21 9.59
N ALA A 199 -2.67 -11.91 9.74
CA ALA A 199 -3.58 -11.29 10.70
C ALA A 199 -4.86 -10.86 9.97
N VAL A 200 -6.02 -11.08 10.58
CA VAL A 200 -7.32 -10.72 10.00
C VAL A 200 -8.22 -10.10 11.06
N GLY A 201 -8.74 -8.91 10.80
CA GLY A 201 -9.71 -8.22 11.65
C GLY A 201 -11.14 -8.72 11.42
N ALA A 202 -11.94 -8.68 12.49
CA ALA A 202 -13.38 -8.90 12.50
C ALA A 202 -14.02 -7.90 13.46
N ILE A 203 -14.34 -6.72 12.94
CA ILE A 203 -14.75 -5.56 13.76
C ILE A 203 -16.09 -5.76 14.48
N GLY A 204 -16.97 -6.60 13.93
CA GLY A 204 -18.28 -6.86 14.50
C GLY A 204 -18.29 -8.04 15.49
N GLU A 205 -17.12 -8.58 15.86
CA GLU A 205 -17.07 -9.70 16.80
C GLU A 205 -17.48 -9.27 18.22
N ASP A 206 -18.42 -10.01 18.82
CA ASP A 206 -19.19 -9.57 19.99
C ASP A 206 -18.66 -10.05 21.36
N SER A 207 -17.48 -10.68 21.41
CA SER A 207 -17.02 -11.28 22.67
C SER A 207 -16.50 -10.25 23.65
N ASN A 208 -16.90 -10.38 24.92
CA ASN A 208 -16.30 -9.60 26.01
C ASN A 208 -14.95 -10.16 26.50
N ALA A 209 -14.34 -11.10 25.77
CA ALA A 209 -13.01 -11.60 26.08
C ALA A 209 -11.97 -10.47 26.04
N ILE A 210 -10.93 -10.61 26.86
CA ILE A 210 -9.78 -9.70 26.89
C ILE A 210 -8.49 -10.47 26.62
N GLY A 211 -7.53 -9.81 25.98
CA GLY A 211 -6.22 -10.38 25.69
C GLY A 211 -6.27 -11.54 24.67
N ILE A 212 -5.42 -12.55 24.87
CA ILE A 212 -5.17 -13.60 23.88
C ILE A 212 -5.87 -14.91 24.27
N ASN A 213 -6.55 -15.53 23.31
CA ASN A 213 -7.22 -16.83 23.41
C ASN A 213 -8.27 -16.91 24.53
N GLY A 214 -9.03 -15.83 24.70
CA GLY A 214 -10.22 -15.82 25.56
C GLY A 214 -11.38 -16.63 24.98
N ASN A 215 -12.55 -16.55 25.62
CA ASN A 215 -13.73 -17.27 25.16
C ASN A 215 -14.38 -16.59 23.94
N GLN A 216 -13.99 -17.02 22.74
CA GLN A 216 -14.53 -16.56 21.45
C GLN A 216 -16.01 -16.92 21.19
N PHE A 217 -16.67 -17.71 22.05
CA PHE A 217 -18.11 -18.03 21.90
C PHE A 217 -19.01 -17.17 22.78
N ASN A 218 -18.43 -16.20 23.49
CA ASN A 218 -19.19 -15.18 24.18
C ASN A 218 -19.61 -14.11 23.17
N ASN A 219 -20.86 -13.63 23.23
CA ASN A 219 -21.37 -12.52 22.41
C ASN A 219 -22.07 -11.48 23.30
N SER A 220 -21.39 -10.99 24.34
CA SER A 220 -21.97 -10.09 25.36
C SER A 220 -21.44 -8.66 25.31
N SER A 221 -20.50 -8.35 24.42
CA SER A 221 -19.95 -7.02 24.18
C SER A 221 -20.01 -6.71 22.70
N GLN A 222 -21.13 -6.13 22.29
CA GLN A 222 -21.46 -5.87 20.90
C GLN A 222 -20.34 -5.11 20.17
N ASP A 223 -19.96 -5.56 18.97
CA ASP A 223 -19.02 -4.87 18.07
C ASP A 223 -17.70 -4.48 18.77
N SER A 224 -17.26 -5.31 19.73
CA SER A 224 -16.02 -5.06 20.46
C SER A 224 -14.77 -5.44 19.65
N GLY A 225 -14.97 -6.23 18.59
CA GLY A 225 -14.00 -6.53 17.54
C GLY A 225 -12.92 -7.53 17.96
N ALA A 226 -12.39 -8.29 17.01
CA ALA A 226 -11.33 -9.26 17.26
C ALA A 226 -10.31 -9.31 16.12
N VAL A 227 -9.12 -9.82 16.42
CA VAL A 227 -8.12 -10.20 15.41
C VAL A 227 -7.81 -11.69 15.50
N TYR A 228 -7.80 -12.36 14.37
CA TYR A 228 -7.41 -13.76 14.24
C TYR A 228 -6.06 -13.84 13.54
N VAL A 229 -5.12 -14.57 14.14
CA VAL A 229 -3.81 -14.82 13.53
C VAL A 229 -3.76 -16.25 13.04
N PHE A 230 -3.39 -16.43 11.78
CA PHE A 230 -3.17 -17.72 11.14
C PHE A 230 -1.70 -17.89 10.77
N HIS A 231 -1.22 -19.13 10.83
CA HIS A 231 0.13 -19.47 10.43
C HIS A 231 0.14 -20.63 9.43
N ARG A 232 0.97 -20.51 8.39
CA ARG A 232 1.19 -21.51 7.35
C ARG A 232 2.44 -22.34 7.64
N SER A 233 2.28 -23.66 7.62
CA SER A 233 3.38 -24.62 7.64
C SER A 233 3.28 -25.55 6.43
N GLY A 234 4.21 -25.40 5.49
CA GLY A 234 4.11 -26.03 4.17
C GLY A 234 2.90 -25.46 3.42
N SER A 235 1.94 -26.32 3.07
CA SER A 235 0.67 -25.91 2.43
C SER A 235 -0.50 -25.75 3.41
N ASN A 236 -0.28 -26.02 4.70
CA ASN A 236 -1.36 -26.07 5.68
C ASN A 236 -1.40 -24.79 6.51
N TRP A 237 -2.54 -24.12 6.47
CA TRP A 237 -2.85 -23.02 7.39
C TRP A 237 -3.43 -23.57 8.69
N SER A 238 -3.24 -22.85 9.79
CA SER A 238 -3.87 -23.12 11.08
C SER A 238 -4.07 -21.81 11.84
N GLN A 239 -5.16 -21.68 12.59
CA GLN A 239 -5.32 -20.55 13.50
C GLN A 239 -4.34 -20.69 14.65
N GLN A 240 -3.54 -19.66 14.86
CA GLN A 240 -2.54 -19.56 15.90
C GLN A 240 -3.05 -18.79 17.12
N ALA A 241 -3.85 -17.74 16.92
CA ALA A 241 -4.39 -16.93 18.00
C ALA A 241 -5.75 -16.30 17.66
N TYR A 242 -6.52 -16.04 18.71
CA TYR A 242 -7.64 -15.11 18.75
C TYR A 242 -7.26 -14.00 19.74
N ILE A 243 -7.32 -12.73 19.30
CA ILE A 243 -6.77 -11.58 20.00
C ILE A 243 -7.88 -10.54 20.22
N LYS A 244 -7.95 -10.04 21.46
CA LYS A 244 -8.79 -8.93 21.91
C LYS A 244 -7.91 -7.87 22.59
N SER A 245 -8.37 -6.63 22.64
CA SER A 245 -7.75 -5.58 23.43
C SER A 245 -7.73 -5.93 24.93
N SER A 246 -6.83 -5.29 25.69
CA SER A 246 -6.72 -5.47 27.15
C SER A 246 -7.92 -4.90 27.94
N ASN A 247 -8.70 -4.02 27.30
CA ASN A 247 -9.81 -3.26 27.85
C ASN A 247 -11.05 -3.33 26.95
N SER A 248 -11.26 -4.48 26.28
CA SER A 248 -12.35 -4.67 25.31
C SER A 248 -13.72 -4.23 25.83
N GLN A 249 -14.35 -3.32 25.10
CA GLN A 249 -15.66 -2.74 25.38
C GLN A 249 -16.53 -2.71 24.12
N THR A 250 -17.82 -2.47 24.31
CA THR A 250 -18.81 -2.39 23.24
C THR A 250 -18.48 -1.23 22.31
N LEU A 251 -18.53 -1.47 21.00
CA LEU A 251 -18.23 -0.48 19.95
C LEU A 251 -16.78 0.03 19.94
N ASP A 252 -15.82 -0.69 20.54
CA ASP A 252 -14.40 -0.36 20.39
C ASP A 252 -13.86 -0.69 18.98
N PHE A 253 -14.54 -1.59 18.24
CA PHE A 253 -14.15 -2.03 16.90
C PHE A 253 -12.70 -2.51 16.77
N PHE A 254 -12.19 -3.23 17.78
CA PHE A 254 -10.81 -3.74 17.75
C PHE A 254 -10.57 -4.64 16.52
N GLY A 255 -9.47 -4.40 15.80
CA GLY A 255 -9.24 -5.03 14.49
C GLY A 255 -9.77 -4.21 13.32
N ARG A 256 -10.12 -2.94 13.54
CA ARG A 256 -10.49 -2.00 12.47
C ARG A 256 -9.46 -1.98 11.36
N ASP A 257 -8.19 -1.86 11.74
CA ASP A 257 -7.07 -2.05 10.86
C ASP A 257 -5.96 -2.87 11.55
N VAL A 258 -5.17 -3.58 10.75
CA VAL A 258 -4.08 -4.45 11.21
C VAL A 258 -2.88 -4.37 10.29
N SER A 259 -1.67 -4.25 10.85
CA SER A 259 -0.43 -4.31 10.07
C SER A 259 0.63 -5.15 10.79
N LEU A 260 1.25 -6.06 10.03
CA LEU A 260 2.33 -6.94 10.47
C LEU A 260 3.68 -6.42 9.96
N SER A 261 4.69 -6.46 10.83
CA SER A 261 6.09 -6.36 10.41
C SER A 261 6.49 -7.51 9.45
N TYR A 262 7.59 -7.36 8.72
CA TYR A 262 8.07 -8.33 7.71
C TYR A 262 8.16 -9.77 8.22
N ASN A 263 8.73 -9.96 9.42
CA ASN A 263 8.89 -11.29 10.03
C ASN A 263 7.59 -11.83 10.66
N GLY A 264 6.52 -11.03 10.70
CA GLY A 264 5.25 -11.38 11.34
C GLY A 264 5.33 -11.47 12.86
N ASP A 265 6.34 -10.83 13.49
CA ASP A 265 6.53 -10.89 14.95
C ASP A 265 5.99 -9.66 15.68
N VAL A 266 5.77 -8.54 14.99
CA VAL A 266 5.08 -7.36 15.53
C VAL A 266 3.78 -7.16 14.76
N LEU A 267 2.68 -7.02 15.51
CA LEU A 267 1.35 -6.74 14.99
C LEU A 267 0.83 -5.46 15.64
N ALA A 268 0.49 -4.47 14.83
CA ALA A 268 -0.27 -3.30 15.24
C ALA A 268 -1.76 -3.52 14.95
N VAL A 269 -2.63 -3.14 15.89
CA VAL A 269 -4.08 -3.28 15.76
C VAL A 269 -4.78 -2.00 16.18
N GLY A 270 -5.63 -1.48 15.28
CA GLY A 270 -6.49 -0.32 15.50
C GLY A 270 -7.80 -0.67 16.19
N ALA A 271 -8.30 0.27 16.99
CA ALA A 271 -9.62 0.25 17.62
C ALA A 271 -10.13 1.71 17.64
N ASP A 272 -10.67 2.17 16.52
CA ASP A 272 -11.08 3.56 16.30
C ASP A 272 -12.23 4.00 17.22
N GLY A 273 -13.02 3.04 17.72
CA GLY A 273 -14.09 3.28 18.67
C GLY A 273 -13.67 3.41 20.13
N GLU A 274 -12.39 3.19 20.47
CA GLU A 274 -11.95 3.16 21.87
C GLU A 274 -12.07 4.54 22.57
N ASP A 275 -12.80 4.57 23.68
CA ASP A 275 -13.29 5.82 24.29
C ASP A 275 -12.35 6.48 25.32
N SER A 276 -11.26 5.84 25.71
CA SER A 276 -10.40 6.35 26.79
C SER A 276 -9.81 7.73 26.44
N ASN A 277 -9.77 8.61 27.43
CA ASN A 277 -9.09 9.91 27.31
C ASN A 277 -7.59 9.87 27.61
N ALA A 278 -7.00 8.67 27.70
CA ALA A 278 -5.57 8.51 27.88
C ALA A 278 -4.78 9.15 26.73
N THR A 279 -3.61 9.71 27.04
CA THR A 279 -2.70 10.29 26.05
C THR A 279 -1.41 9.48 25.94
N GLY A 280 -0.83 9.45 24.74
CA GLY A 280 0.48 8.85 24.51
C GLY A 280 0.54 7.35 24.79
N ILE A 281 1.60 6.90 25.47
CA ILE A 281 1.95 5.48 25.57
C ILE A 281 1.60 4.91 26.95
N ASN A 282 0.86 3.80 26.97
CA ASN A 282 0.50 3.03 28.16
C ASN A 282 -0.22 3.86 29.24
N GLY A 283 -1.07 4.80 28.82
CA GLY A 283 -1.96 5.55 29.70
C GLY A 283 -3.08 4.69 30.31
N SER A 284 -3.85 5.29 31.23
CA SER A 284 -4.94 4.60 31.93
C SER A 284 -6.14 4.37 31.01
N GLN A 285 -6.47 3.11 30.73
CA GLN A 285 -7.55 2.68 29.82
C GLN A 285 -8.97 2.77 30.42
N SER A 286 -9.15 3.36 31.59
CA SER A 286 -10.39 3.22 32.37
C SER A 286 -11.35 4.41 32.27
N ASN A 287 -10.96 5.52 31.65
CA ASN A 287 -11.74 6.75 31.63
C ASN A 287 -12.26 7.07 30.23
N ASN A 288 -13.47 6.61 29.96
CA ASN A 288 -14.11 6.68 28.64
C ASN A 288 -14.80 8.03 28.38
N SER A 289 -14.14 9.14 28.73
CA SER A 289 -14.71 10.48 28.54
C SER A 289 -14.47 11.06 27.14
N ALA A 290 -13.68 10.40 26.29
CA ALA A 290 -13.32 10.84 24.94
C ALA A 290 -13.87 9.83 23.92
N GLN A 291 -15.20 9.81 23.78
CA GLN A 291 -15.91 8.81 22.97
C GLN A 291 -15.36 8.71 21.54
N GLY A 292 -14.99 7.51 21.08
CA GLY A 292 -14.43 7.30 19.74
C GLY A 292 -13.12 8.04 19.47
N ALA A 293 -12.33 8.33 20.50
CA ALA A 293 -11.01 8.93 20.32
C ALA A 293 -10.02 7.96 19.66
N GLY A 294 -10.27 6.66 19.77
CA GLY A 294 -9.53 5.60 19.10
C GLY A 294 -8.19 5.24 19.76
N ALA A 295 -7.71 4.03 19.54
CA ALA A 295 -6.45 3.52 20.10
C ALA A 295 -5.74 2.55 19.17
N VAL A 296 -4.43 2.37 19.40
CA VAL A 296 -3.64 1.31 18.75
C VAL A 296 -2.99 0.42 19.81
N TYR A 297 -2.95 -0.88 19.54
CA TYR A 297 -2.37 -1.89 20.41
C TYR A 297 -1.25 -2.61 19.66
N ILE A 298 -0.09 -2.75 20.30
CA ILE A 298 1.04 -3.50 19.75
C ILE A 298 1.12 -4.86 20.43
N PHE A 299 1.20 -5.91 19.63
CA PHE A 299 1.41 -7.27 20.06
C PHE A 299 2.73 -7.79 19.50
N ASN A 300 3.47 -8.51 20.34
CA ASN A 300 4.68 -9.20 19.93
C ASN A 300 4.47 -10.71 19.98
N ARG A 301 5.05 -11.40 19.00
CA ARG A 301 5.11 -12.85 18.92
C ARG A 301 6.43 -13.36 19.48
N ASN A 302 6.36 -14.44 20.26
CA ASN A 302 7.52 -15.22 20.68
C ASN A 302 7.21 -16.70 20.44
N GLY A 303 7.82 -17.28 19.40
CA GLY A 303 7.48 -18.62 18.93
C GLY A 303 6.02 -18.67 18.44
N SER A 304 5.18 -19.45 19.12
CA SER A 304 3.74 -19.52 18.79
C SER A 304 2.86 -18.60 19.64
N SER A 305 3.43 -17.92 20.64
CA SER A 305 2.66 -17.14 21.61
C SER A 305 2.66 -15.66 21.28
N TRP A 306 1.51 -15.02 21.42
CA TRP A 306 1.32 -13.57 21.28
C TRP A 306 1.11 -12.92 22.65
N SER A 307 1.60 -11.69 22.80
CA SER A 307 1.38 -10.86 23.99
C SER A 307 1.24 -9.40 23.60
N GLN A 308 0.26 -8.69 24.18
CA GLN A 308 0.18 -7.23 24.08
C GLN A 308 1.37 -6.62 24.82
N THR A 309 2.13 -5.75 24.16
CA THR A 309 3.28 -5.05 24.73
C THR A 309 3.00 -3.57 24.98
N THR A 310 2.12 -2.96 24.17
CA THR A 310 1.89 -1.51 24.20
C THR A 310 0.44 -1.16 23.91
N TYR A 311 -0.06 -0.13 24.58
CA TYR A 311 -1.28 0.61 24.25
C TYR A 311 -0.89 2.05 23.89
N ILE A 312 -1.36 2.54 22.75
CA ILE A 312 -0.98 3.80 22.13
C ILE A 312 -2.22 4.65 21.90
N LYS A 313 -2.14 5.91 22.29
CA LYS A 313 -3.12 6.96 22.03
C LYS A 313 -2.46 8.14 21.36
N ALA A 314 -3.25 8.91 20.61
CA ALA A 314 -2.88 10.24 20.18
C ALA A 314 -2.43 11.10 21.38
N SER A 315 -1.59 12.10 21.12
CA SER A 315 -1.19 13.09 22.12
C SER A 315 -2.33 14.05 22.49
N ASN A 316 -3.33 14.16 21.62
CA ASN A 316 -4.52 15.02 21.68
C ASN A 316 -5.80 14.21 21.36
N PRO A 317 -6.18 13.22 22.17
CA PRO A 317 -7.36 12.40 21.92
C PRO A 317 -8.64 13.21 22.18
N ASN A 318 -9.34 13.61 21.12
CA ASN A 318 -10.67 14.20 21.22
C ASN A 318 -11.76 13.22 20.77
N VAL A 319 -13.00 13.60 21.06
CA VAL A 319 -14.18 12.82 20.75
C VAL A 319 -14.29 12.66 19.23
N VAL A 320 -14.35 11.41 18.76
CA VAL A 320 -14.54 11.02 17.34
C VAL A 320 -13.33 11.35 16.43
N ASP A 321 -12.14 11.63 16.99
CA ASP A 321 -10.91 11.75 16.19
C ASP A 321 -10.53 10.41 15.50
N GLN A 322 -11.01 9.28 16.04
CA GLN A 322 -10.85 7.93 15.46
C GLN A 322 -9.39 7.54 15.20
N PHE A 323 -8.49 7.84 16.13
CA PHE A 323 -7.09 7.44 16.04
C PHE A 323 -6.96 5.92 15.93
N GLY A 324 -6.26 5.45 14.89
CA GLY A 324 -6.12 4.01 14.63
C GLY A 324 -7.19 3.44 13.72
N ASP A 325 -7.98 4.27 13.04
CA ASP A 325 -8.84 3.83 11.92
C ASP A 325 -8.00 3.26 10.77
N TYR A 326 -6.85 3.89 10.50
CA TYR A 326 -5.87 3.44 9.51
C TYR A 326 -4.47 3.42 10.12
N LEU A 327 -3.68 2.39 9.86
CA LEU A 327 -2.31 2.27 10.36
C LEU A 327 -1.42 1.46 9.43
N ASP A 328 -0.11 1.69 9.53
CA ASP A 328 0.87 0.84 8.87
C ASP A 328 2.19 0.80 9.66
N ILE A 329 2.91 -0.32 9.60
CA ILE A 329 4.17 -0.54 10.32
C ILE A 329 5.28 -0.98 9.36
N ASP A 330 6.48 -0.45 9.55
CA ASP A 330 7.63 -0.82 8.72
C ASP A 330 8.05 -2.30 8.86
N ASP A 331 8.86 -2.78 7.92
CA ASP A 331 9.33 -4.18 7.88
C ASP A 331 10.00 -4.59 9.20
N ALA A 332 10.70 -3.66 9.85
CA ALA A 332 11.39 -3.89 11.11
C ALA A 332 10.47 -3.94 12.34
N GLY A 333 9.22 -3.48 12.23
CA GLY A 333 8.30 -3.36 13.36
C GLY A 333 8.68 -2.25 14.34
N THR A 334 9.32 -1.18 13.85
CA THR A 334 9.88 -0.08 14.65
C THR A 334 9.33 1.29 14.31
N THR A 335 8.78 1.51 13.12
CA THR A 335 8.13 2.77 12.72
C THR A 335 6.67 2.48 12.43
N LEU A 336 5.77 3.11 13.18
CA LEU A 336 4.32 2.98 13.04
C LEU A 336 3.75 4.33 12.63
N LEU A 337 2.94 4.33 11.59
CA LEU A 337 2.12 5.46 11.17
C LEU A 337 0.67 5.18 11.54
N VAL A 338 0.00 6.16 12.15
CA VAL A 338 -1.40 6.04 12.56
C VAL A 338 -2.19 7.24 12.06
N GLY A 339 -3.25 6.98 11.30
CA GLY A 339 -4.21 7.96 10.83
C GLY A 339 -5.28 8.29 11.87
N ALA A 340 -5.74 9.53 11.84
CA ALA A 340 -6.90 10.05 12.55
C ALA A 340 -7.60 11.04 11.61
N ALA A 341 -8.22 10.53 10.54
CA ALA A 341 -8.79 11.34 9.45
C ALA A 341 -9.89 12.31 9.93
N ASN A 342 -10.49 12.04 11.10
CA ASN A 342 -11.50 12.89 11.72
C ASN A 342 -10.95 13.82 12.80
N GLU A 343 -9.63 13.95 12.93
CA GLU A 343 -9.03 14.92 13.85
C GLU A 343 -9.35 16.36 13.41
N ASP A 344 -9.83 17.14 14.38
CA ASP A 344 -10.15 18.54 14.18
C ASP A 344 -8.93 19.40 14.52
N SER A 345 -8.35 20.14 13.57
CA SER A 345 -7.26 21.10 13.84
C SER A 345 -6.87 21.89 12.59
N SER A 346 -6.70 23.22 12.72
CA SER A 346 -6.14 24.06 11.65
C SER A 346 -4.60 24.06 11.62
N ALA A 347 -3.95 23.21 12.41
CA ALA A 347 -2.50 23.05 12.36
C ALA A 347 -2.05 22.58 10.97
N VAL A 348 -0.90 23.10 10.51
CA VAL A 348 -0.30 22.74 9.22
C VAL A 348 1.09 22.15 9.40
N GLY A 349 1.48 21.28 8.47
CA GLY A 349 2.81 20.68 8.43
C GLY A 349 3.13 19.79 9.63
N ILE A 350 4.31 19.97 10.22
CA ILE A 350 4.89 19.01 11.19
C ILE A 350 4.92 19.63 12.58
N ASN A 351 4.39 18.89 13.56
CA ASN A 351 4.38 19.26 14.98
C ASN A 351 3.74 20.64 15.24
N GLY A 352 2.67 20.93 14.51
CA GLY A 352 1.83 22.11 14.73
C GLY A 352 1.07 22.07 16.07
N ASN A 353 0.13 23.00 16.24
CA ASN A 353 -0.62 23.13 17.48
C ASN A 353 -1.67 22.01 17.67
N GLN A 354 -1.30 20.94 18.37
CA GLN A 354 -2.16 19.78 18.63
C GLN A 354 -3.34 20.05 19.59
N VAL A 355 -3.42 21.21 20.24
CA VAL A 355 -4.61 21.54 21.07
C VAL A 355 -5.69 22.28 20.30
N ASP A 356 -5.39 22.66 19.05
CA ASP A 356 -6.38 23.27 18.18
C ASP A 356 -7.44 22.25 17.77
N ASN A 357 -8.69 22.72 17.65
CA ASN A 357 -9.86 21.94 17.24
C ASN A 357 -10.79 22.79 16.36
N SER A 358 -10.21 23.65 15.50
CA SER A 358 -10.95 24.67 14.76
C SER A 358 -11.27 24.35 13.30
N ALA A 359 -10.72 23.27 12.74
CA ALA A 359 -11.02 22.80 11.37
C ALA A 359 -11.55 21.36 11.42
N LEU A 360 -12.86 21.20 11.19
CA LEU A 360 -13.57 19.92 11.30
C LEU A 360 -13.03 18.89 10.32
N SER A 361 -12.78 17.65 10.78
CA SER A 361 -12.35 16.50 9.95
C SER A 361 -11.21 16.83 8.99
N SER A 362 -10.35 17.76 9.39
CA SER A 362 -9.16 18.14 8.62
C SER A 362 -8.10 17.04 8.61
N GLY A 363 -8.15 16.17 9.63
CA GLY A 363 -7.40 14.93 9.74
C GLY A 363 -5.94 15.12 10.14
N ALA A 364 -5.37 14.12 10.80
CA ALA A 364 -3.96 14.08 11.18
C ALA A 364 -3.37 12.67 11.00
N ALA A 365 -2.04 12.61 10.95
CA ALA A 365 -1.32 11.35 11.10
C ALA A 365 -0.21 11.48 12.15
N TYR A 366 0.09 10.38 12.83
CA TYR A 366 1.03 10.33 13.93
C TYR A 366 2.09 9.28 13.64
N VAL A 367 3.36 9.67 13.77
CA VAL A 367 4.48 8.73 13.65
C VAL A 367 4.95 8.34 15.03
N PHE A 368 5.00 7.05 15.29
CA PHE A 368 5.61 6.47 16.49
C PHE A 368 6.86 5.68 16.11
N TYR A 369 7.88 5.75 16.95
CA TYR A 369 9.14 5.03 16.76
C TYR A 369 9.52 4.22 18.00
N HIS A 370 9.91 2.96 17.79
CA HIS A 370 10.42 2.07 18.82
C HIS A 370 11.95 2.16 18.90
N ASN A 371 12.46 2.91 19.89
CA ASN A 371 13.90 3.18 20.05
C ASN A 371 14.69 2.08 20.78
N GLY A 372 14.12 0.88 20.90
CA GLY A 372 14.69 -0.26 21.64
C GLY A 372 14.34 -0.30 23.13
N SER A 373 13.95 0.83 23.74
CA SER A 373 13.45 0.87 25.12
C SER A 373 11.92 0.90 25.23
N GLY A 374 11.25 1.28 24.14
CA GLY A 374 9.81 1.34 24.02
C GLY A 374 9.40 2.26 22.85
N TRP A 375 8.10 2.36 22.63
CA TRP A 375 7.49 3.29 21.67
C TRP A 375 7.46 4.71 22.22
N ALA A 376 7.63 5.69 21.33
CA ALA A 376 7.37 7.10 21.58
C ALA A 376 6.84 7.76 20.31
N GLN A 377 6.01 8.79 20.46
CA GLN A 377 5.60 9.63 19.34
C GLN A 377 6.81 10.45 18.86
N GLU A 378 7.13 10.33 17.58
CA GLU A 378 8.19 11.05 16.91
C GLU A 378 7.66 12.29 16.16
N ALA A 379 6.46 12.21 15.57
CA ALA A 379 5.86 13.31 14.86
C ALA A 379 4.32 13.34 14.93
N TYR A 380 3.75 14.54 14.82
CA TYR A 380 2.38 14.82 14.42
C TYR A 380 2.43 15.50 13.05
N LEU A 381 1.72 14.94 12.08
CA LEU A 381 1.74 15.34 10.68
C LEU A 381 0.37 15.84 10.27
N LYS A 382 0.37 16.97 9.56
CA LYS A 382 -0.79 17.62 8.94
C LYS A 382 -0.44 17.96 7.50
N ALA A 383 -1.46 18.10 6.66
CA ALA A 383 -1.32 18.69 5.34
C ALA A 383 -0.62 20.07 5.41
N SER A 384 0.09 20.46 4.34
CA SER A 384 0.68 21.81 4.23
C SER A 384 -0.38 22.90 4.00
N ASN A 385 -1.54 22.50 3.50
CA ASN A 385 -2.69 23.31 3.08
C ASN A 385 -3.96 22.86 3.80
N THR A 386 -3.88 22.50 5.09
CA THR A 386 -5.00 21.97 5.87
C THR A 386 -6.28 22.80 5.76
N GLU A 387 -7.35 22.17 5.29
CA GLU A 387 -8.71 22.68 5.30
C GLU A 387 -9.67 21.70 5.98
N ALA A 388 -10.92 22.14 6.19
CA ALA A 388 -11.92 21.32 6.85
C ALA A 388 -12.47 20.28 5.87
N ASN A 389 -12.62 19.04 6.35
CA ASN A 389 -13.05 17.86 5.60
C ASN A 389 -12.02 17.29 4.61
N ASP A 390 -10.77 17.76 4.58
CA ASP A 390 -9.72 17.16 3.75
C ASP A 390 -9.40 15.71 4.14
N GLN A 391 -9.72 15.30 5.37
CA GLN A 391 -9.54 13.94 5.88
C GLN A 391 -8.10 13.42 5.76
N PHE A 392 -7.10 14.28 6.01
CA PHE A 392 -5.71 13.86 6.01
C PHE A 392 -5.46 12.72 7.01
N GLY A 393 -4.81 11.64 6.59
CA GLY A 393 -4.65 10.45 7.43
C GLY A 393 -5.67 9.34 7.15
N PHE A 394 -6.41 9.43 6.05
CA PHE A 394 -7.29 8.35 5.58
C PHE A 394 -6.46 7.19 5.00
N GLY A 395 -5.82 7.38 3.84
CA GLY A 395 -4.81 6.42 3.37
C GLY A 395 -3.49 6.61 4.10
N VAL A 396 -2.84 5.53 4.54
CA VAL A 396 -1.51 5.58 5.15
C VAL A 396 -0.63 4.46 4.64
N SER A 397 0.67 4.72 4.44
CA SER A 397 1.67 3.68 4.15
C SER A 397 3.04 4.11 4.65
N VAL A 398 3.82 3.15 5.17
CA VAL A 398 5.20 3.31 5.62
C VAL A 398 6.12 2.53 4.68
N SER A 399 7.22 3.11 4.24
CA SER A 399 8.24 2.37 3.49
C SER A 399 8.85 1.26 4.35
N GLY A 400 9.25 0.14 3.75
CA GLY A 400 9.84 -0.98 4.51
C GLY A 400 11.07 -0.60 5.36
N ASN A 401 11.84 0.40 4.94
CA ASN A 401 12.96 0.94 5.72
C ASN A 401 12.57 1.94 6.84
N GLY A 402 11.28 2.26 6.97
CA GLY A 402 10.70 3.15 7.97
C GLY A 402 11.02 4.64 7.81
N ASN A 403 11.58 5.08 6.68
CA ASN A 403 12.05 6.46 6.50
C ASN A 403 11.18 7.33 5.60
N VAL A 404 10.19 6.76 4.92
CA VAL A 404 9.24 7.50 4.09
C VAL A 404 7.84 7.09 4.51
N VAL A 405 6.95 8.06 4.59
CA VAL A 405 5.52 7.83 4.78
C VAL A 405 4.72 8.55 3.71
N ALA A 406 3.66 7.91 3.25
CA ALA A 406 2.66 8.50 2.36
C ALA A 406 1.33 8.56 3.08
N ILE A 407 0.66 9.71 2.99
CA ILE A 407 -0.60 9.98 3.68
C ILE A 407 -1.60 10.58 2.69
N GLY A 408 -2.77 9.96 2.59
CA GLY A 408 -3.88 10.42 1.77
C GLY A 408 -4.76 11.43 2.51
N ALA A 409 -5.26 12.40 1.76
CA ALA A 409 -6.31 13.33 2.16
C ALA A 409 -7.38 13.29 1.06
N THR A 410 -8.37 12.40 1.22
CA THR A 410 -9.34 12.08 0.17
C THR A 410 -10.28 13.24 -0.14
N GLY A 411 -10.57 14.08 0.86
CA GLY A 411 -11.41 15.27 0.71
C GLY A 411 -10.67 16.53 0.26
N GLU A 412 -9.41 16.41 -0.19
CA GLU A 412 -8.65 17.56 -0.69
C GLU A 412 -9.18 18.02 -2.05
N ASP A 413 -9.40 19.34 -2.19
CA ASP A 413 -10.23 19.92 -3.26
C ASP A 413 -9.45 20.50 -4.46
N SER A 414 -8.13 20.29 -4.53
CA SER A 414 -7.30 20.92 -5.56
C SER A 414 -7.49 20.35 -6.96
N ASP A 415 -7.72 21.24 -7.93
CA ASP A 415 -7.78 20.90 -9.35
C ASP A 415 -6.40 20.94 -10.04
N THR A 416 -5.30 20.99 -9.28
CA THR A 416 -3.96 20.86 -9.89
C THR A 416 -3.69 19.43 -10.31
N THR A 417 -3.12 19.24 -11.51
CA THR A 417 -2.76 17.92 -12.05
C THR A 417 -1.25 17.68 -12.03
N THR A 418 -0.51 18.49 -11.28
CA THR A 418 0.95 18.42 -11.19
C THR A 418 1.40 18.19 -9.76
N ILE A 419 2.42 17.37 -9.61
CA ILE A 419 3.12 17.17 -8.34
C ILE A 419 3.71 18.50 -7.89
N ASN A 420 3.50 18.84 -6.61
CA ASN A 420 3.85 20.13 -6.01
C ASN A 420 3.22 21.34 -6.73
N GLY A 421 2.03 21.15 -7.33
CA GLY A 421 1.23 22.22 -7.91
C GLY A 421 0.68 23.20 -6.87
N ASP A 422 -0.22 24.09 -7.31
CA ASP A 422 -0.97 24.95 -6.39
C ASP A 422 -1.86 24.07 -5.51
N GLN A 423 -1.75 24.21 -4.19
CA GLN A 423 -2.46 23.42 -3.18
C GLN A 423 -3.62 24.20 -2.55
N PHE A 424 -3.83 25.46 -2.97
CA PHE A 424 -4.84 26.35 -2.37
C PHE A 424 -5.98 26.70 -3.33
N ASN A 425 -5.97 26.11 -4.52
CA ASN A 425 -7.11 26.07 -5.42
C ASN A 425 -8.07 24.99 -4.91
N ASN A 426 -9.36 25.30 -4.73
CA ASN A 426 -10.35 24.31 -4.28
C ASN A 426 -11.39 24.12 -5.40
N GLY A 427 -10.90 23.73 -6.58
CA GLY A 427 -11.66 23.68 -7.84
C GLY A 427 -12.27 22.32 -8.15
N ALA A 428 -11.80 21.26 -7.51
CA ALA A 428 -12.20 19.88 -7.74
C ALA A 428 -12.51 19.18 -6.40
N VAL A 429 -13.76 19.33 -5.96
CA VAL A 429 -14.33 18.72 -4.74
C VAL A 429 -13.93 17.24 -4.63
N ASP A 430 -13.38 16.84 -3.49
CA ASP A 430 -12.99 15.46 -3.16
C ASP A 430 -12.13 14.79 -4.25
N SER A 431 -11.27 15.57 -4.91
CA SER A 431 -10.32 15.02 -5.90
C SER A 431 -9.19 14.25 -5.23
N GLY A 432 -8.92 14.56 -3.97
CA GLY A 432 -7.98 13.88 -3.09
C GLY A 432 -6.52 14.19 -3.38
N ALA A 433 -5.66 14.02 -2.40
CA ALA A 433 -4.22 14.26 -2.52
C ALA A 433 -3.39 13.30 -1.67
N ILE A 434 -2.10 13.18 -2.01
CA ILE A 434 -1.14 12.39 -1.22
C ILE A 434 0.04 13.27 -0.80
N TYR A 435 0.39 13.21 0.47
CA TYR A 435 1.52 13.91 1.06
C TYR A 435 2.60 12.91 1.43
N ILE A 436 3.80 13.13 0.92
CA ILE A 436 4.96 12.27 1.20
C ILE A 436 5.86 13.00 2.19
N PHE A 437 6.20 12.33 3.30
CA PHE A 437 7.15 12.83 4.28
C PHE A 437 8.33 11.88 4.39
N THR A 438 9.53 12.44 4.58
CA THR A 438 10.78 11.69 4.68
C THR A 438 11.50 12.02 5.97
N ARG A 439 12.01 10.99 6.64
CA ARG A 439 12.83 11.06 7.85
C ARG A 439 14.31 11.03 7.49
N THR A 440 15.01 12.11 7.82
CA THR A 440 16.47 12.20 7.69
C THR A 440 17.08 12.54 9.05
N VAL A 441 17.90 11.65 9.58
CA VAL A 441 18.58 11.83 10.89
C VAL A 441 17.59 12.16 12.03
N GLY A 442 16.46 11.45 12.07
CA GLY A 442 15.42 11.61 13.11
C GLY A 442 14.56 12.87 12.98
N VAL A 443 14.62 13.55 11.83
CA VAL A 443 13.77 14.72 11.54
C VAL A 443 12.92 14.43 10.32
N TRP A 444 11.61 14.58 10.46
CA TRP A 444 10.65 14.49 9.38
C TRP A 444 10.55 15.81 8.61
N SER A 445 10.42 15.73 7.29
CA SER A 445 10.11 16.85 6.40
C SER A 445 9.14 16.40 5.32
N GLN A 446 8.20 17.26 4.93
CA GLN A 446 7.38 17.01 3.74
C GLN A 446 8.26 17.10 2.50
N GLU A 447 8.21 16.06 1.69
CA GLU A 447 8.99 15.91 0.48
C GLU A 447 8.16 16.22 -0.77
N ALA A 448 6.90 15.81 -0.81
CA ALA A 448 6.04 16.02 -1.96
C ALA A 448 4.56 16.18 -1.57
N TYR A 449 3.84 16.89 -2.43
CA TYR A 449 2.39 16.88 -2.58
C TYR A 449 2.07 16.29 -3.96
N VAL A 450 1.28 15.22 -4.00
CA VAL A 450 1.06 14.40 -5.19
C VAL A 450 -0.41 14.44 -5.60
N LYS A 451 -0.60 14.74 -6.89
CA LYS A 451 -1.88 14.67 -7.62
C LYS A 451 -1.69 13.79 -8.86
N SER A 452 -2.78 13.20 -9.34
CA SER A 452 -2.81 12.46 -10.60
C SER A 452 -2.81 13.43 -11.79
N SER A 453 -2.29 12.98 -12.93
CA SER A 453 -2.22 13.80 -14.15
C SER A 453 -3.59 14.17 -14.75
N ASN A 454 -4.65 13.50 -14.29
CA ASN A 454 -6.04 13.67 -14.70
C ASN A 454 -6.99 13.86 -13.50
N SER A 455 -6.54 14.46 -12.39
CA SER A 455 -7.38 14.70 -11.21
C SER A 455 -8.70 15.42 -11.54
N ASN A 456 -9.82 14.84 -11.11
CA ASN A 456 -11.17 15.36 -11.23
C ASN A 456 -11.94 15.27 -9.90
N GLN A 457 -13.13 15.87 -9.88
CA GLN A 457 -14.01 15.84 -8.72
C GLN A 457 -14.41 14.40 -8.36
N TYR A 458 -14.38 14.07 -7.07
CA TYR A 458 -14.77 12.77 -6.52
C TYR A 458 -13.90 11.59 -6.97
N ASP A 459 -12.66 11.84 -7.40
CA ASP A 459 -11.71 10.77 -7.74
C ASP A 459 -11.11 10.10 -6.49
N ASP A 460 -11.12 10.79 -5.35
CA ASP A 460 -10.65 10.32 -4.04
C ASP A 460 -9.18 9.81 -4.05
N LEU A 461 -8.26 10.54 -4.69
CA LEU A 461 -6.85 10.17 -4.69
C LEU A 461 -6.28 10.06 -3.27
N GLY A 462 -5.52 8.99 -3.04
CA GLY A 462 -4.93 8.69 -1.75
C GLY A 462 -5.78 7.80 -0.85
N TYR A 463 -6.87 7.23 -1.36
CA TYR A 463 -7.70 6.27 -0.64
C TYR A 463 -6.93 5.01 -0.22
N SER A 464 -6.25 4.36 -1.17
CA SER A 464 -5.37 3.22 -0.94
C SER A 464 -3.93 3.55 -1.34
N LEU A 465 -2.95 3.12 -0.54
CA LEU A 465 -1.53 3.46 -0.70
C LEU A 465 -0.65 2.25 -0.45
N ALA A 466 0.42 2.09 -1.23
CA ALA A 466 1.50 1.17 -0.96
C ALA A 466 2.85 1.77 -1.37
N LEU A 467 3.80 1.83 -0.44
CA LEU A 467 5.18 2.28 -0.68
C LEU A 467 6.15 1.11 -0.88
N SER A 468 7.19 1.33 -1.68
CA SER A 468 8.31 0.39 -1.81
C SER A 468 9.15 0.36 -0.53
N TYR A 469 10.02 -0.65 -0.41
CA TYR A 469 10.94 -0.78 0.73
C TYR A 469 11.73 0.52 0.99
N ASP A 470 12.23 1.12 -0.07
CA ASP A 470 13.03 2.33 -0.03
C ASP A 470 12.22 3.64 -0.05
N GLY A 471 10.90 3.55 -0.22
CA GLY A 471 10.00 4.69 -0.32
C GLY A 471 10.15 5.51 -1.60
N THR A 472 10.74 4.95 -2.67
CA THR A 472 10.91 5.65 -3.96
C THR A 472 9.87 5.29 -5.01
N THR A 473 9.00 4.32 -4.73
CA THR A 473 7.86 3.96 -5.57
C THR A 473 6.60 3.98 -4.72
N LEU A 474 5.53 4.57 -5.26
CA LEU A 474 4.23 4.66 -4.62
C LEU A 474 3.17 4.14 -5.60
N LEU A 475 2.43 3.12 -5.19
CA LEU A 475 1.18 2.72 -5.83
C LEU A 475 0.02 3.34 -5.04
N THR A 476 -0.97 3.86 -5.75
CA THR A 476 -2.20 4.37 -5.13
C THR A 476 -3.41 4.04 -5.98
N GLY A 477 -4.55 3.79 -5.33
CA GLY A 477 -5.83 3.66 -6.00
C GLY A 477 -6.75 4.86 -5.80
N THR A 478 -7.58 5.10 -6.80
CA THR A 478 -8.59 6.17 -6.92
C THR A 478 -9.88 5.53 -7.39
N TYR A 479 -10.65 4.95 -6.47
CA TYR A 479 -11.83 4.16 -6.83
C TYR A 479 -12.93 5.02 -7.49
N GLY A 480 -12.90 6.33 -7.27
CA GLY A 480 -13.85 7.30 -7.81
C GLY A 480 -13.60 7.68 -9.27
N GLU A 481 -12.43 7.36 -9.82
CA GLU A 481 -12.03 7.82 -11.16
C GLU A 481 -12.94 7.29 -12.28
N ASP A 482 -13.27 8.18 -13.23
CA ASP A 482 -14.38 8.00 -14.17
C ASP A 482 -13.98 7.50 -15.57
N GLY A 483 -12.73 7.05 -15.77
CA GLY A 483 -12.23 6.64 -17.09
C GLY A 483 -12.65 5.25 -17.53
N ASP A 484 -12.83 5.06 -18.84
CA ASP A 484 -13.15 3.76 -19.45
C ASP A 484 -11.95 3.08 -20.16
N GLY A 485 -10.76 3.68 -20.06
CA GLY A 485 -9.52 3.07 -20.55
C GLY A 485 -9.23 1.73 -19.86
N ILE A 486 -8.36 0.90 -20.45
CA ILE A 486 -8.06 -0.45 -19.94
C ILE A 486 -6.55 -0.71 -19.81
N GLY A 487 -6.19 -1.53 -18.81
CA GLY A 487 -4.83 -2.02 -18.60
C GLY A 487 -3.82 -0.95 -18.19
N LEU A 488 -2.54 -1.20 -18.48
CA LEU A 488 -1.46 -0.25 -18.21
C LEU A 488 -1.40 0.86 -19.26
N CYS A 489 -1.03 2.07 -18.83
CA CYS A 489 -0.91 3.24 -19.70
C CYS A 489 -2.23 3.52 -20.43
N ALA A 490 -3.34 3.40 -19.70
CA ALA A 490 -4.66 3.59 -20.26
C ALA A 490 -4.82 5.02 -20.83
N THR A 491 -5.78 5.19 -21.72
CA THR A 491 -6.17 6.52 -22.18
C THR A 491 -7.22 7.08 -21.23
N ASP A 492 -6.97 8.29 -20.75
CA ASP A 492 -7.89 9.02 -19.90
C ASP A 492 -9.13 9.52 -20.66
N ASN A 493 -10.28 9.48 -19.98
CA ASN A 493 -11.57 10.08 -20.32
C ASN A 493 -12.47 10.02 -19.07
N ASN A 494 -13.70 10.54 -19.15
CA ASN A 494 -14.66 10.53 -18.03
C ASN A 494 -16.01 9.90 -18.45
N ASN A 495 -15.96 8.71 -19.04
CA ASN A 495 -17.15 8.05 -19.62
C ASN A 495 -17.77 6.96 -18.74
N ALA A 496 -17.05 6.46 -17.74
CA ALA A 496 -17.45 5.32 -16.91
C ALA A 496 -17.39 5.69 -15.42
N ASN A 497 -18.51 6.20 -14.91
CA ASN A 497 -18.58 6.71 -13.54
C ASN A 497 -18.11 5.67 -12.50
N ARG A 498 -17.14 6.06 -11.66
CA ARG A 498 -16.54 5.24 -10.59
C ARG A 498 -16.04 3.88 -11.09
N ALA A 499 -15.54 3.82 -12.33
CA ALA A 499 -14.85 2.64 -12.82
C ALA A 499 -13.55 2.39 -12.03
N GLY A 500 -12.95 3.47 -11.53
CA GLY A 500 -11.80 3.47 -10.66
C GLY A 500 -10.49 3.26 -11.39
N ALA A 501 -9.39 3.78 -10.84
CA ALA A 501 -8.06 3.69 -11.41
C ALA A 501 -7.00 3.43 -10.32
N ALA A 502 -5.79 3.18 -10.77
CA ALA A 502 -4.60 3.23 -9.93
C ALA A 502 -3.46 3.94 -10.64
N TYR A 503 -2.54 4.49 -9.86
CA TYR A 503 -1.41 5.25 -10.35
C TYR A 503 -0.12 4.75 -9.73
N LEU A 504 0.93 4.67 -10.55
CA LEU A 504 2.29 4.37 -10.08
C LEU A 504 3.13 5.63 -10.18
N PHE A 505 3.61 6.13 -9.05
CA PHE A 505 4.56 7.23 -8.98
C PHE A 505 5.95 6.69 -8.63
N LYS A 506 7.00 7.28 -9.22
CA LYS A 506 8.39 6.98 -8.88
C LYS A 506 9.21 8.25 -8.64
N LYS A 507 10.05 8.19 -7.62
CA LYS A 507 11.05 9.21 -7.29
C LYS A 507 12.39 8.89 -7.93
N GLN A 508 12.93 9.84 -8.70
CA GLN A 508 14.23 9.71 -9.37
C GLN A 508 14.96 11.05 -9.35
N GLY A 509 16.24 11.03 -8.97
CA GLY A 509 17.03 12.27 -8.84
C GLY A 509 16.42 13.29 -7.87
N GLY A 510 15.69 12.82 -6.86
CA GLY A 510 14.98 13.67 -5.90
C GLY A 510 13.55 14.07 -6.31
N GLU A 511 13.12 13.83 -7.55
CA GLU A 511 11.84 14.29 -8.08
C GLU A 511 10.85 13.13 -8.28
N TRP A 512 9.61 13.33 -7.84
CA TRP A 512 8.50 12.41 -8.09
C TRP A 512 7.89 12.65 -9.46
N SER A 513 7.49 11.56 -10.13
CA SER A 513 6.75 11.62 -11.40
C SER A 513 5.78 10.45 -11.50
N GLU A 514 4.61 10.71 -12.08
CA GLU A 514 3.67 9.66 -12.48
C GLU A 514 4.29 8.84 -13.62
N LYS A 515 4.25 7.52 -13.49
CA LYS A 515 4.78 6.56 -14.48
C LYS A 515 3.67 5.78 -15.16
N LEU A 516 2.59 5.48 -14.46
CA LEU A 516 1.46 4.73 -14.98
C LEU A 516 0.15 5.33 -14.50
N TYR A 517 -0.80 5.39 -15.42
CA TYR A 517 -2.24 5.36 -15.17
C TYR A 517 -2.73 3.95 -15.53
N ILE A 518 -3.32 3.28 -14.55
CA ILE A 518 -3.65 1.85 -14.56
C ILE A 518 -5.16 1.69 -14.42
N LYS A 519 -5.73 0.89 -15.30
CA LYS A 519 -7.14 0.53 -15.28
C LYS A 519 -7.32 -0.98 -15.30
N ALA A 520 -8.51 -1.44 -14.92
CA ALA A 520 -8.91 -2.83 -15.07
C ALA A 520 -8.79 -3.28 -16.55
N THR A 521 -8.70 -4.60 -16.78
CA THR A 521 -8.72 -5.14 -18.16
C THR A 521 -10.10 -5.10 -18.80
N ASN A 522 -11.13 -4.81 -18.01
CA ASN A 522 -12.54 -4.74 -18.34
C ASN A 522 -13.21 -3.57 -17.57
N SER A 523 -12.65 -2.37 -17.62
CA SER A 523 -13.20 -1.22 -16.88
C SER A 523 -14.69 -0.99 -17.17
N GLU A 524 -15.53 -1.11 -16.15
CA GLU A 524 -16.95 -0.81 -16.21
C GLU A 524 -17.39 0.16 -15.11
N VAL A 525 -18.58 0.75 -15.28
CA VAL A 525 -19.15 1.69 -14.30
C VAL A 525 -19.28 1.03 -12.94
N VAL A 526 -18.87 1.74 -11.88
CA VAL A 526 -19.02 1.32 -10.48
C VAL A 526 -18.22 0.06 -10.11
N ASP A 527 -17.27 -0.39 -10.93
CA ASP A 527 -16.38 -1.51 -10.54
C ASP A 527 -15.43 -1.11 -9.39
N GLU A 528 -15.15 0.19 -9.24
CA GLU A 528 -14.34 0.78 -8.18
C GLU A 528 -12.93 0.16 -8.11
N PHE A 529 -12.29 -0.01 -9.27
CA PHE A 529 -10.90 -0.45 -9.36
C PHE A 529 -9.96 0.51 -8.63
N GLY A 530 -9.01 -0.02 -7.86
CA GLY A 530 -8.15 0.78 -6.98
C GLY A 530 -8.71 0.99 -5.58
N PHE A 531 -9.87 0.39 -5.24
CA PHE A 531 -10.39 0.43 -3.87
C PHE A 531 -9.38 -0.11 -2.85
N SER A 532 -8.64 -1.16 -3.21
CA SER A 532 -7.51 -1.67 -2.45
C SER A 532 -6.32 -1.88 -3.38
N CYS A 533 -5.11 -1.64 -2.88
CA CYS A 533 -3.89 -1.93 -3.62
C CYS A 533 -2.76 -2.34 -2.67
N ASP A 534 -1.86 -3.17 -3.17
CA ASP A 534 -0.62 -3.54 -2.49
C ASP A 534 0.46 -3.86 -3.54
N MET A 535 1.73 -3.80 -3.17
CA MET A 535 2.83 -4.16 -4.06
C MET A 535 4.00 -4.78 -3.31
N THR A 536 4.73 -5.64 -4.01
CA THR A 536 6.01 -6.15 -3.50
C THR A 536 6.98 -5.00 -3.24
N PRO A 537 7.91 -5.10 -2.27
CA PRO A 537 8.74 -3.96 -1.87
C PRO A 537 9.69 -3.41 -2.95
N ASN A 538 9.95 -4.16 -4.02
CA ASN A 538 10.72 -3.75 -5.19
C ASN A 538 9.84 -3.18 -6.33
N GLY A 539 8.51 -3.17 -6.16
CA GLY A 539 7.52 -2.77 -7.17
C GLY A 539 7.38 -3.71 -8.37
N SER A 540 7.89 -4.96 -8.32
CA SER A 540 7.80 -5.89 -9.46
C SER A 540 6.42 -6.52 -9.64
N THR A 541 5.65 -6.66 -8.55
CA THR A 541 4.27 -7.13 -8.55
C THR A 541 3.38 -6.07 -7.93
N MET A 542 2.37 -5.63 -8.67
CA MET A 542 1.29 -4.76 -8.18
C MET A 542 -0.01 -5.55 -8.16
N VAL A 543 -0.76 -5.42 -7.07
CA VAL A 543 -2.04 -6.09 -6.87
C VAL A 543 -3.10 -5.04 -6.59
N ILE A 544 -4.18 -5.04 -7.38
CA ILE A 544 -5.20 -3.99 -7.32
C ILE A 544 -6.58 -4.64 -7.31
N GLY A 545 -7.41 -4.24 -6.34
CA GLY A 545 -8.77 -4.73 -6.16
C GLY A 545 -9.81 -3.85 -6.85
N ALA A 546 -10.88 -4.48 -7.32
CA ALA A 546 -12.11 -3.85 -7.79
C ALA A 546 -13.28 -4.58 -7.12
N HIS A 547 -13.60 -4.19 -5.89
CA HIS A 547 -14.49 -4.96 -5.03
C HIS A 547 -15.95 -4.97 -5.51
N ASN A 548 -16.33 -4.00 -6.36
CA ASN A 548 -17.67 -3.91 -6.92
C ASN A 548 -17.81 -4.57 -8.30
N GLU A 549 -16.72 -5.10 -8.86
CA GLU A 549 -16.71 -5.82 -10.13
C GLU A 549 -17.80 -6.92 -10.18
N GLY A 550 -18.57 -6.92 -11.27
CA GLY A 550 -19.87 -7.60 -11.34
C GLY A 550 -19.89 -8.95 -12.04
N SER A 551 -18.78 -9.39 -12.63
CA SER A 551 -18.74 -10.65 -13.39
C SER A 551 -18.98 -11.87 -12.50
N ASN A 552 -19.66 -12.88 -13.05
CA ASN A 552 -19.86 -14.18 -12.40
C ASN A 552 -18.75 -15.18 -12.73
N ALA A 553 -17.59 -14.69 -13.17
CA ALA A 553 -16.37 -15.47 -13.35
C ALA A 553 -15.99 -16.20 -12.05
N ILE A 554 -15.19 -17.26 -12.17
CA ILE A 554 -14.59 -17.96 -11.03
C ILE A 554 -13.13 -18.26 -11.33
N GLY A 555 -12.30 -18.26 -10.28
CA GLY A 555 -10.89 -18.64 -10.39
C GLY A 555 -10.04 -17.64 -11.19
N ILE A 556 -9.14 -18.15 -12.02
CA ILE A 556 -8.07 -17.35 -12.65
C ILE A 556 -8.35 -17.17 -14.14
N ASN A 557 -8.23 -15.94 -14.63
CA ASN A 557 -8.42 -15.55 -16.04
C ASN A 557 -9.77 -16.02 -16.62
N GLY A 558 -10.83 -15.91 -15.80
CA GLY A 558 -12.21 -16.15 -16.22
C GLY A 558 -12.73 -15.09 -17.19
N ASP A 559 -13.94 -15.32 -17.72
CA ASP A 559 -14.64 -14.37 -18.58
C ASP A 559 -15.15 -13.18 -17.77
N GLN A 560 -14.52 -12.02 -18.00
CA GLN A 560 -14.77 -10.77 -17.29
C GLN A 560 -16.01 -10.01 -17.79
N THR A 561 -16.69 -10.50 -18.83
CA THR A 561 -17.75 -9.72 -19.51
C THR A 561 -19.16 -10.06 -19.03
N ASN A 562 -19.30 -10.96 -18.05
CA ASN A 562 -20.58 -11.55 -17.67
C ASN A 562 -21.13 -10.99 -16.34
N ASN A 563 -21.66 -9.78 -16.35
CA ASN A 563 -22.03 -9.02 -15.14
C ASN A 563 -23.33 -9.49 -14.45
N LEU A 564 -23.38 -10.78 -14.10
CA LEU A 564 -24.52 -11.45 -13.49
C LEU A 564 -24.40 -11.60 -11.96
N SER A 565 -23.28 -11.16 -11.36
CA SER A 565 -23.02 -11.24 -9.92
C SER A 565 -22.54 -9.88 -9.37
N PRO A 566 -23.44 -8.89 -9.20
CA PRO A 566 -23.07 -7.54 -8.79
C PRO A 566 -22.28 -7.52 -7.48
N ALA A 567 -21.25 -6.67 -7.42
CA ALA A 567 -20.39 -6.50 -6.24
C ALA A 567 -19.78 -7.80 -5.70
N SER A 568 -19.45 -8.72 -6.61
CA SER A 568 -18.78 -9.96 -6.25
C SER A 568 -17.26 -9.82 -6.26
N GLY A 569 -16.73 -8.79 -6.95
CA GLY A 569 -15.39 -8.21 -6.80
C GLY A 569 -14.22 -8.99 -7.41
N ALA A 570 -13.13 -8.35 -7.83
CA ALA A 570 -12.02 -9.03 -8.51
C ALA A 570 -10.64 -8.43 -8.16
N VAL A 571 -9.58 -9.20 -8.38
CA VAL A 571 -8.20 -8.74 -8.24
C VAL A 571 -7.47 -8.80 -9.58
N TYR A 572 -6.67 -7.78 -9.86
CA TYR A 572 -5.79 -7.68 -11.02
C TYR A 572 -4.35 -7.66 -10.55
N VAL A 573 -3.54 -8.61 -11.02
CA VAL A 573 -2.12 -8.72 -10.70
C VAL A 573 -1.29 -8.35 -11.92
N PHE A 574 -0.46 -7.32 -11.79
CA PHE A 574 0.48 -6.88 -12.82
C PHE A 574 1.90 -7.24 -12.39
N GLU A 575 2.65 -7.92 -13.25
CA GLU A 575 3.97 -8.46 -12.95
C GLU A 575 4.93 -8.18 -14.10
N ASN A 576 6.13 -7.69 -13.79
CA ASN A 576 7.19 -7.46 -14.78
C ASN A 576 8.10 -8.67 -14.98
#